data_AF-A0A9E1I9E6-F1
#
_entry.id   AF-A0A9E1I9E6-F1
#
_cell.length_a   1.000
_cell.length_b   1.000
_cell.length_c   1.000
_cell.angle_alpha   90.00
_cell.angle_beta   90.00
_cell.angle_gamma   90.00
#
_symmetry.space_group_name_H-M   'P 1'
#
loop_
_entity.id
_entity.type
_entity.pdbx_description
1 polymer ?
#
loop_
_entity_poly.entity_id
_entity_poly.type
_entity_poly.pdbx_seq_one_letter_code
_entity_poly.pdbx_strand_id
1 'polypeptide(L)' 'MRNKKTYIEYNEAMDLIKDYVLPVVTKLDYQISYKDIHADLPSDPRGAYEDQWLSWDSFLKASKAS' A
#
# COMPACT_ATOMS: atom_id res chain seq x y z
N MET A 1 -18.09 20.13 0.70
CA MET A 1 -18.10 18.70 1.08
C MET A 1 -16.66 18.22 1.06
N ARG A 2 -16.07 17.87 2.22
CA ARG A 2 -14.75 17.22 2.23
C ARG A 2 -14.99 15.79 1.75
N ASN A 3 -14.63 15.50 0.50
CA ASN A 3 -14.59 14.13 0.01
C ASN A 3 -13.58 13.39 0.89
N LYS A 4 -14.07 12.64 1.88
CA LYS A 4 -13.24 11.67 2.58
C LYS A 4 -12.88 10.65 1.51
N LYS A 5 -11.65 10.72 1.00
CA LYS A 5 -11.08 9.61 0.23
C LYS A 5 -11.12 8.41 1.17
N THR A 6 -12.03 7.50 0.91
CA THR A 6 -12.03 6.18 1.53
C THR A 6 -10.94 5.40 0.81
N TYR A 7 -9.85 5.12 1.52
CA TYR A 7 -8.85 4.18 1.05
C TYR A 7 -9.42 2.77 1.18
N ILE A 8 -8.96 1.85 0.33
CA ILE A 8 -9.25 0.42 0.47
C ILE A 8 -8.77 -0.11 1.82
N GLU A 9 -9.25 -1.25 2.26
CA GLU A 9 -8.85 -1.83 3.55
C GLU A 9 -7.36 -2.20 3.55
N TYR A 10 -6.71 -2.19 4.72
CA TYR A 10 -5.28 -2.50 4.86
C TYR A 10 -4.90 -3.87 4.27
N ASN A 11 -5.73 -4.89 4.51
CA ASN A 11 -5.50 -6.25 3.99
C ASN A 11 -5.63 -6.30 2.46
N GLU A 12 -6.63 -5.60 1.91
CA GLU A 12 -6.84 -5.54 0.46
C GLU A 12 -5.71 -4.76 -0.23
N ALA A 13 -5.22 -3.69 0.40
CA ALA A 13 -4.02 -2.98 -0.05
C ALA A 13 -2.79 -3.90 -0.09
N MET A 14 -2.61 -4.75 0.92
CA MET A 14 -1.54 -5.74 0.93
C MET A 14 -1.70 -6.80 -0.17
N ASP A 15 -2.92 -7.29 -0.41
CA ASP A 15 -3.20 -8.26 -1.47
C ASP A 15 -2.93 -7.67 -2.86
N LEU A 16 -3.30 -6.40 -3.11
CA LEU A 16 -2.99 -5.71 -4.36
C LEU A 16 -1.48 -5.53 -4.55
N ILE A 17 -0.75 -5.15 -3.50
CA ILE A 17 0.72 -5.03 -3.56
C ILE A 17 1.39 -6.40 -3.74
N LYS A 18 0.77 -7.46 -3.25
CA LYS A 18 1.26 -8.83 -3.40
C LYS A 18 1.05 -9.36 -4.82
N ASP A 19 -0.13 -9.10 -5.40
CA ASP A 19 -0.44 -9.46 -6.80
C ASP A 19 0.41 -8.63 -7.76
N TYR A 20 0.66 -7.37 -7.42
CA TYR A 20 1.53 -6.49 -8.18
C TYR A 20 3.01 -6.73 -7.85
N VAL A 21 3.66 -7.60 -8.64
CA VAL A 21 5.09 -7.91 -8.50
C VAL A 21 5.94 -6.66 -8.80
N LEU A 22 6.28 -5.91 -7.75
CA LEU A 22 7.25 -4.83 -7.82
C LEU A 22 8.67 -5.41 -7.92
N PRO A 23 9.46 -5.02 -8.94
CA PRO A 23 10.85 -5.47 -9.07
C PRO A 23 11.75 -4.96 -7.93
N VAL A 24 11.40 -3.81 -7.33
CA VAL A 24 12.05 -3.25 -6.16
C VAL A 24 10.96 -2.67 -5.25
N VAL A 25 10.90 -3.15 -4.00
CA VAL A 25 9.89 -2.76 -3.00
C VAL A 25 10.53 -1.82 -1.97
N THR A 26 10.97 -0.64 -2.42
CA THR A 26 11.28 0.45 -1.48
C THR A 26 10.06 1.34 -1.25
N LYS A 27 10.08 2.10 -0.15
CA LYS A 27 9.10 3.17 0.09
C LYS A 27 8.97 4.11 -1.11
N LEU A 28 10.08 4.45 -1.75
CA LEU A 28 10.09 5.38 -2.88
C LEU A 28 9.39 4.76 -4.11
N ASP A 29 9.68 3.50 -4.41
CA ASP A 29 9.07 2.79 -5.53
C ASP A 29 7.55 2.70 -5.36
N TYR A 30 7.09 2.39 -4.14
CA TYR A 30 5.66 2.42 -3.82
C TYR A 30 5.07 3.82 -3.99
N GLN A 31 5.73 4.87 -3.48
CA GLN A 31 5.23 6.24 -3.60
C GLN A 31 5.15 6.76 -5.04
N ILE A 32 5.92 6.19 -5.96
CA ILE A 32 5.87 6.52 -7.39
C ILE A 32 4.78 5.68 -8.07
N SER A 33 4.66 4.40 -7.72
CA SER A 33 3.77 3.44 -8.40
C SER A 33 2.41 3.20 -7.74
N TYR A 34 2.12 3.75 -6.55
CA TYR A 34 0.88 3.44 -5.81
C TYR A 34 -0.38 3.69 -6.63
N LYS A 35 -0.38 4.73 -7.48
CA LYS A 35 -1.49 5.03 -8.39
C LYS A 35 -1.60 4.05 -9.54
N ASP A 36 -0.48 3.48 -9.97
CA ASP A 36 -0.43 2.47 -11.02
C ASP A 36 -0.89 1.11 -10.49
N ILE A 37 -0.66 0.83 -9.20
CA ILE A 37 -1.19 -0.33 -8.49
C ILE A 37 -2.71 -0.18 -8.31
N HIS A 38 -3.16 0.92 -7.68
CA HIS A 38 -4.58 1.18 -7.47
C HIS A 38 -4.86 2.66 -7.16
N ALA A 39 -5.92 3.22 -7.75
CA ALA A 39 -6.29 4.63 -7.54
C ALA A 39 -6.65 4.98 -6.08
N ASP A 40 -7.17 3.99 -5.35
CA ASP A 40 -7.59 4.12 -3.95
C ASP A 40 -6.51 3.71 -2.94
N LEU A 41 -5.26 3.48 -3.40
CA LEU A 41 -4.14 3.33 -2.49
C LEU A 41 -3.70 4.70 -1.94
N PRO A 42 -3.41 4.79 -0.63
CA PRO A 42 -2.84 6.00 -0.04
C PRO A 42 -1.37 6.14 -0.42
N SER A 43 -0.93 7.37 -0.69
CA SER A 43 0.51 7.68 -0.85
C SER A 43 1.29 7.50 0.45
N ASP A 44 0.61 7.60 1.59
CA ASP A 44 1.15 7.32 2.91
C ASP A 44 0.23 6.37 3.70
N PRO A 45 0.45 5.05 3.59
CA PRO A 45 -0.34 4.04 4.29
C PRO A 45 -0.19 4.11 5.81
N ARG A 46 0.87 4.73 6.36
CA ARG A 46 0.98 4.94 7.81
C ARG A 46 -0.15 5.81 8.35
N GLY A 47 -0.49 6.88 7.63
CA GLY A 47 -1.56 7.79 8.05
C GLY A 47 -2.95 7.28 7.71
N ALA A 48 -3.08 6.48 6.64
CA ALA A 48 -4.36 5.88 6.25
C ALA A 48 -4.74 4.69 7.13
N TYR A 49 -3.77 3.90 7.57
CA TYR A 49 -3.96 2.67 8.33
C TYR A 49 -3.33 2.74 9.71
N GLU A 50 -3.29 3.91 10.36
CA GLU A 50 -2.53 4.15 11.60
C GLU A 50 -2.75 3.05 12.67
N ASP A 51 -3.98 2.55 12.81
CA ASP A 51 -4.35 1.50 13.77
C ASP A 51 -3.82 0.10 13.41
N GLN A 52 -3.64 -0.19 12.12
CA GLN A 52 -3.22 -1.50 11.58
C GLN A 52 -1.78 -1.50 11.03
N TRP A 53 -1.20 -0.31 10.89
CA TRP A 53 0.09 -0.10 10.25
C TRP A 53 1.23 -0.57 11.15
N LEU A 54 1.99 -1.56 10.67
CA LEU A 54 3.16 -2.07 11.38
C LEU A 54 4.45 -1.38 10.92
N SER A 55 4.79 -1.53 9.65
CA SER A 55 5.99 -0.95 9.05
C SER A 55 5.94 -1.05 7.54
N TRP A 56 6.78 -0.26 6.86
CA TRP A 56 6.95 -0.35 5.41
C TRP A 56 7.39 -1.75 4.99
N ASP A 57 8.30 -2.38 5.73
CA ASP A 57 8.72 -3.75 5.46
C ASP A 57 7.54 -4.73 5.55
N SER A 58 6.67 -4.61 6.55
CA SER A 58 5.52 -5.52 6.69
C SER A 58 4.50 -5.34 5.57
N PHE A 59 4.27 -4.09 5.16
CA PHE A 59 3.32 -3.75 4.11
C PHE A 59 3.82 -4.18 2.72
N LEU A 60 5.11 -4.01 2.46
CA LEU A 60 5.73 -4.33 1.16
C LEU A 60 6.21 -5.80 1.06
N LYS A 61 6.54 -6.47 2.18
CA LYS A 61 6.90 -7.90 2.20
C LYS A 61 5.72 -8.84 2.03
N ALA A 62 4.49 -8.34 1.88
CA ALA A 62 3.36 -9.17 1.45
C ALA A 62 3.67 -9.94 0.14
N SER A 63 4.59 -9.43 -0.69
CA SER A 63 5.08 -10.11 -1.91
C SER A 63 6.14 -11.21 -1.69
N LYS A 64 6.76 -11.32 -0.50
CA LYS A 64 7.72 -12.40 -0.19
C LYS A 64 7.00 -13.61 0.41
N ALA A 65 6.22 -14.29 -0.42
CA ALA A 65 5.89 -15.69 -0.21
C ALA A 65 6.67 -16.54 -1.22
N SER A 66 7.99 -16.67 -1.01
CA SER A 66 8.73 -17.94 -1.01
C SER A 66 10.22 -17.71 -0.76
#